data_AF-A0A920AD95-F1
#
_entry.id   AF-A0A920AD95-F1
#
_cell.length_a   1.000
_cell.length_b   1.000
_cell.length_c   1.000
_cell.angle_alpha   90.00
_cell.angle_beta   90.00
_cell.angle_gamma   90.00
#
_symmetry.space_group_name_H-M   'P 1'
#
loop_
_entity.id
_entity.type
_entity.pdbx_description
1 polymer ?
#
loop_
_entity_poly.entity_id
_entity_poly.type
_entity_poly.pdbx_seq_one_letter_code
_entity_poly.pdbx_strand_id
1 'polypeptide(L)'
;MKKQFIHSAGIPIIFVLLITIIHLYSTLNDIKLSYWGIYPRETKGLNGIISSVLIHGSWKHLFNNSVPLLILGTALFYFYKKLAIKVCLYSIIFTGILVWLGGRPSFHIGASGLVYALTSFLFLVDSSENITI
;
A
#
# COMPACT_ATOMS: atom_id res chain seq x y z
N MET A 1 26.50 4.77 3.46
CA MET A 1 25.77 3.56 3.02
C MET A 1 24.90 2.93 4.12
N LYS A 2 25.44 2.34 5.20
CA LYS A 2 24.61 1.67 6.25
C LYS A 2 23.55 2.57 6.91
N LYS A 3 23.92 3.80 7.30
CA LYS A 3 22.95 4.76 7.89
C LYS A 3 21.81 5.09 6.91
N GLN A 4 22.11 5.31 5.63
CA GLN A 4 21.11 5.63 4.60
C GLN A 4 20.12 4.49 4.39
N PHE A 5 20.58 3.24 4.43
CA PHE A 5 19.71 2.07 4.35
C PHE A 5 18.74 1.94 5.54
N ILE A 6 19.25 2.08 6.77
CA ILE A 6 18.43 2.00 7.99
C ILE A 6 17.33 3.06 7.98
N HIS A 7 17.62 4.29 7.54
CA HIS A 7 16.62 5.34 7.44
C HIS A 7 15.58 5.08 6.34
N SER A 8 15.94 4.31 5.30
CA SER A 8 15.05 4.01 4.18
C SER A 8 14.03 2.91 4.53
N ALA A 9 14.43 1.93 5.33
CA ALA A 9 13.53 0.87 5.80
C ALA A 9 12.58 1.33 6.92
N GLY A 10 12.90 2.43 7.62
CA GLY A 10 12.11 2.92 8.76
C GLY A 10 10.64 3.18 8.42
N ILE A 11 10.35 3.90 7.34
CA ILE A 11 8.96 4.22 6.95
C ILE A 11 8.17 2.97 6.56
N PRO A 12 8.67 2.08 5.67
CA PRO A 12 8.00 0.81 5.38
C PRO A 12 7.75 -0.06 6.62
N ILE A 13 8.73 -0.16 7.53
CA ILE A 13 8.58 -0.92 8.78
C ILE A 13 7.48 -0.33 9.64
N ILE A 14 7.46 0.99 9.85
CA ILE A 14 6.41 1.67 10.64
C ILE A 14 5.03 1.42 10.01
N PHE A 15 4.93 1.50 8.68
CA PHE A 15 3.67 1.25 7.99
C PHE A 15 3.19 -0.20 8.15
N VAL A 16 4.09 -1.17 8.00
CA VAL A 16 3.78 -2.60 8.18
C VAL A 16 3.40 -2.91 9.63
N LEU A 17 4.09 -2.31 10.60
CA LEU A 17 3.72 -2.43 12.01
C LEU A 17 2.33 -1.83 12.27
N LEU A 18 2.03 -0.67 11.70
CA LEU A 18 0.72 -0.03 11.83
C LEU A 18 -0.42 -0.93 11.32
N ILE A 19 -0.33 -1.44 10.10
CA ILE A 19 -1.37 -2.33 9.55
C ILE A 19 -1.47 -3.66 10.33
N THR A 20 -0.36 -4.13 10.90
CA THR A 20 -0.33 -5.32 11.76
C THR A 20 -1.06 -5.07 13.07
N ILE A 21 -0.81 -3.93 13.73
CA ILE A 21 -1.50 -3.53 14.96
C ILE A 21 -3.00 -3.35 14.71
N ILE A 22 -3.38 -2.70 13.61
CA ILE A 22 -4.78 -2.52 13.23
C ILE A 22 -5.47 -3.89 13.03
N HIS A 23 -4.85 -4.81 12.29
CA HIS A 23 -5.41 -6.12 12.04
C HIS A 23 -5.47 -6.99 13.31
N LEU A 24 -4.44 -6.93 14.15
CA LEU A 24 -4.40 -7.61 15.44
C LEU A 24 -5.55 -7.12 16.34
N TYR A 25 -5.69 -5.80 16.49
CA TYR A 25 -6.77 -5.21 17.28
C TYR A 25 -8.15 -5.60 16.75
N SER A 26 -8.35 -5.56 15.43
CA SER A 26 -9.58 -5.98 14.77
C SER A 26 -9.92 -7.45 15.07
N THR A 27 -8.92 -8.33 15.04
CA THR A 27 -9.10 -9.78 15.25
C THR A 27 -9.35 -10.11 16.72
N LEU A 28 -8.65 -9.45 17.66
CA LEU A 28 -8.82 -9.68 19.10
C LEU A 28 -10.17 -9.22 19.64
N ASN A 29 -10.84 -8.28 18.95
CA ASN A 29 -12.12 -7.71 19.37
C ASN A 29 -13.29 -8.09 18.44
N ASP A 30 -13.09 -9.02 17.50
CA ASP A 30 -14.08 -9.43 16.49
C ASP A 30 -14.71 -8.26 15.69
N ILE A 31 -13.95 -7.19 15.49
CA ILE A 31 -14.40 -5.98 14.78
C ILE A 31 -14.28 -6.22 13.28
N LYS A 32 -15.38 -5.99 12.54
CA LYS A 32 -15.38 -6.02 11.07
C LYS A 32 -15.01 -4.66 10.49
N LEU A 33 -13.71 -4.39 10.35
CA LEU A 33 -13.22 -3.17 9.71
C LEU A 33 -13.43 -3.14 8.18
N SER A 34 -13.78 -4.25 7.55
CA SER A 34 -13.96 -4.34 6.10
C SER A 34 -14.96 -3.34 5.52
N TYR A 35 -15.96 -2.90 6.30
CA TYR A 35 -16.93 -1.87 5.90
C TYR A 35 -16.32 -0.48 5.66
N TRP A 36 -15.09 -0.26 6.12
CA TRP A 36 -14.30 0.96 5.86
C TRP A 36 -13.43 0.83 4.61
N GLY A 37 -13.60 -0.25 3.83
CA GLY A 37 -12.96 -0.45 2.54
C GLY A 37 -13.64 0.33 1.40
N ILE A 38 -13.10 0.18 0.21
CA ILE A 38 -13.68 0.76 -1.00
C ILE A 38 -14.91 -0.06 -1.39
N TYR A 39 -16.07 0.57 -1.42
CA TYR A 39 -17.25 0.00 -2.08
C TYR A 39 -17.39 0.63 -3.48
N PRO A 40 -17.27 -0.15 -4.56
CA PRO A 40 -17.23 0.42 -5.91
C PRO A 40 -18.52 1.13 -6.30
N ARG A 41 -18.36 2.28 -6.97
CA ARG A 41 -19.44 3.11 -7.54
C ARG A 41 -20.44 3.68 -6.51
N GLU A 42 -20.11 3.63 -5.22
CA GLU A 42 -20.88 4.31 -4.18
C GLU A 42 -20.10 5.47 -3.57
N THR A 43 -20.77 6.60 -3.33
CA THR A 43 -20.15 7.81 -2.76
C THR A 43 -19.53 7.54 -1.39
N LYS A 44 -20.21 6.77 -0.53
CA LYS A 44 -19.66 6.36 0.77
C LYS A 44 -18.41 5.49 0.64
N GLY A 45 -18.29 4.73 -0.45
CA GLY A 45 -17.14 3.89 -0.75
C GLY A 45 -15.87 4.67 -1.11
N LEU A 46 -15.97 5.95 -1.47
CA LEU A 46 -14.80 6.81 -1.75
C LEU A 46 -13.94 7.03 -0.50
N ASN A 47 -14.55 7.08 0.69
CA ASN A 47 -13.82 7.16 1.96
C ASN A 47 -12.83 6.00 2.11
N GLY A 48 -13.18 4.86 1.51
CA GLY A 48 -12.36 3.66 1.43
C GLY A 48 -11.02 3.84 0.74
N ILE A 49 -10.84 4.84 -0.14
CA ILE A 49 -9.61 4.98 -0.95
C ILE A 49 -8.35 5.07 -0.08
N ILE A 50 -8.44 5.77 1.05
CA ILE A 50 -7.31 5.93 1.95
C ILE A 50 -7.32 4.83 3.02
N SER A 51 -8.47 4.55 3.62
CA SER A 51 -8.59 3.61 4.73
C SER A 51 -8.39 2.15 4.32
N SER A 52 -8.72 1.76 3.08
CA SER A 52 -8.63 0.37 2.62
C SER A 52 -7.22 -0.19 2.74
N VAL A 53 -6.20 0.65 2.49
CA VAL A 53 -4.78 0.27 2.53
C VAL A 53 -4.35 -0.16 3.94
N LEU A 54 -5.05 0.30 4.98
CA LEU A 54 -4.75 -0.04 6.38
C LEU A 54 -5.45 -1.31 6.86
N ILE A 55 -6.43 -1.81 6.12
CA ILE A 55 -7.36 -2.84 6.57
C ILE A 55 -7.11 -4.14 5.80
N HIS A 56 -7.06 -5.27 6.51
CA HIS A 56 -6.82 -6.58 5.90
C HIS A 56 -7.85 -7.60 6.39
N GLY A 57 -8.28 -8.47 5.49
CA GLY A 57 -9.33 -9.47 5.75
C GLY A 57 -8.83 -10.77 6.36
N SER A 58 -7.52 -11.02 6.37
CA SER A 58 -6.92 -12.20 7.00
C SER A 58 -5.42 -12.01 7.22
N TRP A 59 -4.83 -12.80 8.11
CA TRP A 59 -3.39 -12.85 8.35
C TRP A 59 -2.59 -13.19 7.09
N LYS A 60 -3.10 -14.12 6.26
CA LYS A 60 -2.48 -14.46 4.97
C LYS A 60 -2.47 -13.27 4.01
N HIS A 61 -3.59 -12.53 3.94
CA HIS A 61 -3.68 -11.35 3.10
C HIS A 61 -2.72 -10.25 3.58
N LEU A 62 -2.67 -9.98 4.88
CA LEU A 62 -1.73 -9.04 5.48
C LEU A 62 -0.28 -9.43 5.19
N PHE A 63 0.11 -10.68 5.44
CA PHE A 63 1.46 -11.17 5.19
C PHE A 63 1.89 -10.99 3.72
N ASN A 64 0.99 -11.36 2.79
CA ASN A 64 1.24 -11.22 1.35
C ASN A 64 1.39 -9.77 0.89
N ASN A 65 0.96 -8.78 1.67
CA ASN A 65 1.16 -7.36 1.40
C ASN A 65 2.38 -6.83 2.15
N SER A 66 2.59 -7.25 3.40
CA SER A 66 3.71 -6.80 4.24
C SER A 66 5.07 -7.11 3.63
N VAL A 67 5.30 -8.34 3.15
CA VAL A 67 6.60 -8.73 2.56
C VAL A 67 6.97 -7.84 1.37
N PRO A 68 6.14 -7.71 0.32
CA PRO A 68 6.48 -6.83 -0.80
C PRO A 68 6.51 -5.35 -0.39
N LEU A 69 5.67 -4.88 0.53
CA LEU A 69 5.74 -3.48 1.02
C LEU A 69 7.08 -3.17 1.70
N LEU A 70 7.63 -4.10 2.49
CA LEU A 70 8.94 -3.91 3.10
C LEU A 70 10.03 -3.81 2.03
N ILE A 71 10.01 -4.70 1.04
CA ILE A 71 11.03 -4.73 -0.02
C ILE A 71 10.92 -3.50 -0.93
N LEU A 72 9.75 -3.30 -1.54
CA LEU A 72 9.50 -2.24 -2.52
C LEU A 72 9.47 -0.86 -1.86
N GLY A 73 8.89 -0.75 -0.66
CA GLY A 73 8.92 0.48 0.11
C GLY A 73 10.36 0.86 0.47
N THR A 74 11.17 -0.09 0.95
CA THR A 74 12.57 0.22 1.28
C THR A 74 13.35 0.64 0.03
N ALA A 75 13.16 -0.04 -1.10
CA ALA A 75 13.76 0.33 -2.37
C ALA A 75 13.34 1.76 -2.80
N LEU A 76 12.05 2.07 -2.74
CA LEU A 76 11.52 3.39 -3.08
C LEU A 76 12.14 4.50 -2.21
N PHE A 77 12.18 4.32 -0.88
CA PHE A 77 12.75 5.32 0.03
C PHE A 77 14.28 5.41 -0.07
N TYR A 78 14.93 4.34 -0.52
CA TYR A 78 16.38 4.31 -0.73
C TYR A 78 16.79 5.03 -2.01
N PHE A 79 16.20 4.67 -3.16
CA PHE A 79 16.56 5.20 -4.48
C PHE A 79 15.86 6.53 -4.79
N TYR A 80 14.59 6.68 -4.42
CA TYR A 80 13.73 7.81 -4.81
C TYR A 80 13.27 8.65 -3.61
N LYS A 81 14.12 8.85 -2.59
CA LYS A 81 13.78 9.51 -1.31
C LYS A 81 12.94 10.79 -1.44
N LYS A 82 13.26 11.67 -2.41
CA LYS A 82 12.54 12.94 -2.61
C LYS A 82 11.12 12.75 -3.16
N LEU A 83 10.87 11.66 -3.88
CA LEU A 83 9.58 11.35 -4.52
C LEU A 83 8.78 10.30 -3.77
N ALA A 84 9.40 9.49 -2.90
CA ALA A 84 8.80 8.32 -2.28
C ALA A 84 7.39 8.55 -1.69
N ILE A 85 7.23 9.61 -0.88
CA ILE A 85 5.92 9.94 -0.28
C ILE A 85 4.88 10.30 -1.35
N LYS A 86 5.26 11.08 -2.37
CA LYS A 86 4.36 11.45 -3.46
C LYS A 86 3.93 10.22 -4.27
N VAL A 87 4.88 9.33 -4.57
CA VAL A 87 4.61 8.06 -5.28
C VAL A 87 3.62 7.22 -4.48
N CYS A 88 3.81 7.04 -3.17
CA CYS A 88 2.86 6.33 -2.32
C CYS A 88 1.46 6.96 -2.33
N LEU A 89 1.36 8.29 -2.12
CA LEU A 89 0.06 8.98 -2.08
C LEU A 89 -0.69 8.89 -3.41
N TYR A 90 0.00 9.13 -4.54
CA TYR A 90 -0.60 9.01 -5.86
C TYR A 90 -0.97 7.57 -6.18
N SER A 91 -0.16 6.59 -5.78
CA SER A 91 -0.46 5.18 -5.95
C SER A 91 -1.75 4.79 -5.22
N ILE A 92 -1.91 5.19 -3.97
CA ILE A 92 -3.11 4.93 -3.16
C ILE A 92 -4.34 5.56 -3.82
N ILE A 93 -4.27 6.84 -4.15
CA ILE A 93 -5.40 7.56 -4.75
C ILE A 93 -5.77 6.95 -6.11
N PHE A 94 -4.79 6.77 -7.00
CA PHE A 94 -5.03 6.31 -8.35
C PHE A 94 -5.57 4.88 -8.38
N THR A 95 -4.93 3.96 -7.68
CA THR A 95 -5.41 2.57 -7.62
C THR A 95 -6.74 2.45 -6.90
N GLY A 96 -6.98 3.26 -5.85
CA GLY A 96 -8.26 3.32 -5.17
C GLY A 96 -9.38 3.82 -6.08
N ILE A 97 -9.15 4.84 -6.89
CA ILE A 97 -10.11 5.31 -7.91
C ILE A 97 -10.40 4.21 -8.94
N LEU A 98 -9.37 3.51 -9.43
CA LEU A 98 -9.56 2.42 -10.39
C LEU A 98 -10.41 1.29 -9.80
N VAL A 99 -10.16 0.90 -8.55
CA VAL A 99 -10.99 -0.09 -7.84
C VAL A 99 -12.40 0.45 -7.62
N TRP A 100 -12.57 1.73 -7.30
CA TRP A 100 -13.88 2.32 -7.11
C TRP A 100 -14.70 2.35 -8.41
N LEU A 101 -14.07 2.60 -9.56
CA LEU A 101 -14.74 2.61 -10.87
C LEU A 101 -15.06 1.18 -11.36
N GLY A 102 -14.09 0.26 -11.26
CA GLY A 102 -14.13 -1.04 -11.93
C GLY A 102 -14.27 -2.26 -11.02
N GLY A 103 -14.30 -2.08 -9.70
CA GLY A 103 -14.37 -3.19 -8.75
C GLY A 103 -15.73 -3.90 -8.74
N ARG A 104 -15.72 -5.18 -8.39
CA ARG A 104 -16.94 -5.96 -8.13
C ARG A 104 -17.70 -5.39 -6.92
N PRO A 105 -19.03 -5.56 -6.82
CA PRO A 105 -19.85 -5.01 -5.73
C PRO A 105 -19.61 -5.71 -4.38
N SER A 106 -18.46 -5.44 -3.79
CA SER A 106 -18.02 -5.92 -2.49
C SER A 106 -17.03 -4.92 -1.90
N PHE A 107 -16.85 -4.90 -0.58
CA PHE A 107 -15.78 -4.11 0.03
C PHE A 107 -14.40 -4.61 -0.41
N HIS A 108 -13.58 -3.72 -0.93
CA HIS A 108 -12.18 -3.96 -1.26
C HIS A 108 -11.29 -3.33 -0.19
N ILE A 109 -10.41 -4.14 0.37
CA ILE A 109 -9.48 -3.79 1.43
C ILE A 109 -8.11 -4.37 1.09
N GLY A 110 -7.06 -3.86 1.73
CA GLY A 110 -5.68 -4.29 1.56
C GLY A 110 -4.83 -3.24 0.85
N ALA A 111 -3.52 -3.37 1.03
CA ALA A 111 -2.51 -2.51 0.43
C ALA A 111 -2.02 -3.02 -0.93
N SER A 112 -2.69 -4.00 -1.54
CA SER A 112 -2.27 -4.63 -2.79
C SER A 112 -2.20 -3.65 -3.95
N GLY A 113 -3.12 -2.69 -4.04
CA GLY A 113 -3.06 -1.60 -5.02
C GLY A 113 -1.74 -0.81 -4.91
N LEU A 114 -1.34 -0.44 -3.70
CA LEU A 114 -0.05 0.20 -3.45
C LEU A 114 1.12 -0.72 -3.85
N VAL A 115 1.08 -2.01 -3.51
CA VAL A 115 2.12 -2.98 -3.90
C VAL A 115 2.27 -3.03 -5.44
N TYR A 116 1.18 -3.20 -6.19
CA TYR A 116 1.23 -3.28 -7.65
C TYR A 116 1.70 -1.98 -8.30
N ALA A 117 1.30 -0.83 -7.74
CA ALA A 117 1.76 0.48 -8.21
C ALA A 117 3.25 0.69 -7.94
N LEU A 118 3.75 0.32 -6.75
CA LEU A 118 5.18 0.41 -6.43
C LEU A 118 6.02 -0.53 -7.27
N THR A 119 5.55 -1.77 -7.49
CA THR A 119 6.16 -2.70 -8.44
C THR A 119 6.26 -2.02 -9.81
N SER A 120 5.15 -1.56 -10.37
CA SER A 120 5.13 -0.92 -11.70
C SER A 120 6.06 0.28 -11.78
N PHE A 121 6.05 1.15 -10.76
CA PHE A 121 6.91 2.33 -10.69
C PHE A 121 8.39 1.95 -10.68
N LEU A 122 8.81 1.04 -9.79
CA LEU A 122 10.21 0.66 -9.67
C LEU A 122 10.71 -0.08 -10.92
N PHE A 123 9.91 -0.95 -11.52
CA PHE A 123 10.29 -1.64 -12.75
C PHE A 123 10.38 -0.69 -13.96
N LEU A 124 9.44 0.24 -14.12
CA LEU A 124 9.39 1.14 -15.29
C LEU A 124 10.38 2.30 -15.18
N VAL A 125 10.60 2.86 -13.99
CA VAL A 125 11.51 3.99 -13.82
C VAL A 125 12.97 3.51 -13.83
N ASP A 126 13.29 2.40 -13.17
CA ASP A 126 14.65 1.82 -13.21
C ASP A 126 15.06 1.41 -14.63
N SER A 127 14.13 0.83 -15.41
CA SER A 127 14.41 0.50 -16.81
C SER A 127 14.62 1.72 -17.72
N SER A 128 14.13 2.90 -17.33
CA SER A 128 14.32 4.14 -18.10
C SER A 128 15.66 4.83 -17.85
N GLU A 129 16.30 4.61 -16.69
CA GLU A 129 17.63 5.20 -16.39
C GLU A 129 18.77 4.45 -17.11
N ASN A 130 18.56 3.17 -17.47
CA ASN A 130 19.55 2.35 -18.21
C ASN A 130 19.61 2.61 -19.73
N ILE A 131 18.79 3.52 -20.28
CA ILE A 131 18.75 3.80 -21.74
C ILE A 131 19.62 5.02 -22.12
N THR A 132 20.25 5.68 -21.15
CA THR A 132 21.02 6.93 -21.37
C THR A 132 22.54 6.77 -21.28
N ILE A 133 23.08 5.59 -21.57
CA ILE A 133 24.54 5.33 -21.68
C ILE A 133 24.92 5.11 -23.13
#